data_AF-A0A2P5A5U9-F1
#
_entry.id   AF-A0A2P5A5U9-F1
#
_cell.length_a   1.000
_cell.length_b   1.000
_cell.length_c   1.000
_cell.angle_alpha   90.00
_cell.angle_beta   90.00
_cell.angle_gamma   90.00
#
_symmetry.space_group_name_H-M   'P 1'
#
loop_
_entity.id
_entity.type
_entity.pdbx_description
1 polymer ?
#
loop_
_entity_poly.entity_id
_entity_poly.type
_entity_poly.pdbx_seq_one_letter_code
_entity_poly.pdbx_strand_id
1 'polypeptide(L)'
;VAKHRNYIAKVHGQSVSFTEASINSYFKLPNIDNDELATFEKAPDYNDILQVLCASGTEWIWHKDEQKCLKTKTMSASTKGWSYFLNARLMLVSHHSDITPDRAILLYATIKG
;
A
#
# COMPACT_ATOMS: atom_id res chain seq x y z
N VAL A 1 5.00 -3.30 -8.99
CA VAL A 1 3.92 -4.18 -8.49
C VAL A 1 4.07 -5.59 -9.08
N ALA A 2 4.36 -6.60 -8.25
CA ALA A 2 4.49 -7.98 -8.70
C ALA A 2 3.12 -8.54 -9.11
N LYS A 3 2.93 -8.82 -10.40
CA LYS A 3 1.70 -9.41 -10.93
C LYS A 3 1.64 -10.91 -10.58
N HIS A 4 1.07 -11.27 -9.43
CA HIS A 4 0.64 -12.65 -9.14
C HIS A 4 -0.65 -13.03 -9.88
N ARG A 5 -0.86 -12.53 -11.11
CA ARG A 5 -2.18 -12.54 -11.76
C ARG A 5 -2.69 -13.93 -12.15
N ASN A 6 -1.86 -14.99 -12.12
CA ASN A 6 -2.20 -16.32 -12.64
C ASN A 6 -1.69 -17.49 -11.77
N TYR A 7 -1.48 -17.30 -10.46
CA TYR A 7 -1.05 -18.42 -9.62
C TYR A 7 -2.20 -19.42 -9.42
N ILE A 8 -1.94 -20.70 -9.67
CA ILE A 8 -2.89 -21.79 -9.44
C ILE A 8 -2.27 -22.77 -8.45
N ALA A 9 -2.94 -23.01 -7.32
CA ALA A 9 -2.53 -24.06 -6.39
C ALA A 9 -3.37 -25.31 -6.61
N LYS A 10 -2.74 -26.48 -6.48
CA LYS A 10 -3.45 -27.77 -6.47
C LYS A 10 -3.78 -28.14 -5.03
N VAL A 11 -5.07 -28.24 -4.71
CA VAL A 11 -5.57 -28.63 -3.38
C VAL A 11 -6.48 -29.84 -3.56
N HIS A 12 -6.12 -30.98 -2.96
CA HIS A 12 -6.87 -32.24 -3.06
C HIS A 12 -7.25 -32.66 -4.51
N GLY A 13 -6.35 -32.43 -5.47
CA GLY A 13 -6.58 -32.77 -6.88
C GLY A 13 -7.38 -31.73 -7.68
N GLN A 14 -7.84 -30.65 -7.04
CA GLN A 14 -8.52 -29.53 -7.69
C GLN A 14 -7.54 -28.38 -7.93
N SER A 15 -7.65 -27.74 -9.09
CA SER A 15 -6.89 -26.53 -9.43
C SER A 15 -7.65 -25.29 -8.96
N VAL A 16 -7.11 -24.59 -7.97
CA VAL A 16 -7.70 -23.37 -7.42
C VAL A 16 -6.90 -22.17 -7.92
N SER A 17 -7.58 -21.28 -8.64
CA SER A 17 -7.02 -20.02 -9.12
C SER A 17 -6.95 -18.99 -7.99
N PHE A 18 -5.80 -18.34 -7.82
CA PHE A 18 -5.59 -17.20 -6.91
C PHE A 18 -5.76 -15.88 -7.66
N THR A 19 -6.81 -15.79 -8.46
CA THR A 19 -7.20 -14.50 -9.03
C THR A 19 -8.00 -13.70 -8.00
N GLU A 20 -7.97 -12.38 -8.15
CA GLU A 20 -8.81 -11.45 -7.38
C GLU A 20 -10.29 -11.88 -7.41
N ALA A 21 -10.82 -12.20 -8.59
CA ALA A 21 -12.20 -12.68 -8.73
C ALA A 21 -12.49 -13.94 -7.92
N SER A 22 -11.57 -14.92 -7.92
CA SER A 22 -11.73 -16.15 -7.12
C SER A 22 -11.68 -15.88 -5.62
N ILE A 23 -10.76 -15.03 -5.17
CA ILE A 23 -10.62 -14.65 -3.75
C ILE A 23 -11.87 -13.89 -3.29
N ASN A 24 -12.28 -12.86 -4.04
CA ASN A 24 -13.43 -12.03 -3.73
C ASN A 24 -14.72 -12.87 -3.69
N SER A 25 -14.90 -13.78 -4.66
CA SER A 25 -16.04 -14.70 -4.66
C SER A 25 -16.04 -15.66 -3.47
N TYR A 26 -14.88 -16.20 -3.09
CA TYR A 26 -14.77 -17.16 -1.99
C TYR A 26 -15.10 -16.52 -0.63
N PHE A 27 -14.52 -15.34 -0.37
CA PHE A 27 -14.75 -14.59 0.86
C PHE A 27 -16.03 -13.75 0.85
N LYS A 28 -16.77 -13.75 -0.28
CA LYS A 28 -17.98 -12.94 -0.49
C LYS A 28 -17.72 -11.45 -0.26
N LEU A 29 -16.58 -10.96 -0.75
CA LEU A 29 -16.20 -9.56 -0.61
C LEU A 29 -17.04 -8.69 -1.56
N PRO A 30 -17.37 -7.45 -1.16
CA PRO A 30 -18.00 -6.50 -2.06
C PRO A 30 -17.07 -6.15 -3.23
N ASN A 31 -17.64 -5.69 -4.34
CA ASN A 31 -16.84 -5.13 -5.42
C ASN A 31 -16.28 -3.77 -4.98
N ILE A 32 -14.96 -3.67 -4.90
CA ILE A 32 -14.21 -2.49 -4.45
C ILE A 32 -13.46 -1.80 -5.60
N ASP A 33 -13.66 -2.21 -6.85
CA ASP A 33 -12.94 -1.68 -8.02
C ASP A 33 -13.07 -0.14 -8.20
N ASN A 34 -14.09 0.47 -7.60
CA ASN A 34 -14.35 1.90 -7.63
C ASN A 34 -14.72 2.45 -6.24
N ASP A 35 -14.05 1.96 -5.19
CA ASP A 35 -14.20 2.51 -3.86
C ASP A 35 -13.45 3.86 -3.69
N GLU A 36 -13.51 4.42 -2.49
CA GLU A 36 -12.88 5.70 -2.16
C GLU A 36 -11.35 5.63 -2.32
N LEU A 37 -10.75 4.48 -1.98
CA LEU A 37 -9.31 4.24 -2.14
C LEU A 37 -8.93 4.22 -3.62
N ALA A 38 -9.69 3.52 -4.47
CA ALA A 38 -9.46 3.48 -5.92
C ALA A 38 -9.58 4.88 -6.56
N THR A 39 -10.43 5.75 -6.01
CA THR A 39 -10.52 7.14 -6.45
C THR A 39 -9.29 7.95 -6.04
N PHE A 40 -8.84 7.76 -4.80
CA PHE A 40 -7.65 8.41 -4.27
C PHE A 40 -6.37 7.99 -4.99
N GLU A 41 -6.21 6.70 -5.31
CA GLU A 41 -5.05 6.16 -6.05
C GLU A 41 -4.89 6.76 -7.46
N LYS A 42 -6.00 7.18 -8.10
CA LYS A 42 -5.96 7.79 -9.44
C LYS A 42 -5.35 9.19 -9.44
N ALA A 43 -5.51 9.94 -8.35
CA ALA A 43 -5.04 11.32 -8.23
C ALA A 43 -4.66 11.67 -6.77
N PRO A 44 -3.61 11.05 -6.20
CA PRO A 44 -3.22 11.28 -4.82
C PRO A 44 -2.64 12.69 -4.64
N ASP A 45 -3.07 13.39 -3.59
CA ASP A 45 -2.46 14.64 -3.16
C ASP A 45 -1.20 14.35 -2.34
N TYR A 46 -0.06 14.31 -3.04
CA TYR A 46 1.24 14.03 -2.44
C TYR A 46 1.71 15.07 -1.40
N ASN A 47 1.15 16.29 -1.42
CA ASN A 47 1.48 17.31 -0.43
C ASN A 47 0.71 17.04 0.87
N ASP A 48 -0.59 16.73 0.79
CA ASP A 48 -1.37 16.37 1.97
C ASP A 48 -0.88 15.06 2.60
N ILE A 49 -0.55 14.06 1.77
CA ILE A 49 0.10 12.82 2.25
C ILE A 49 1.35 13.14 3.06
N LEU A 50 2.21 14.02 2.55
CA LEU A 50 3.45 14.38 3.22
C LEU A 50 3.20 15.11 4.56
N GLN A 51 2.24 16.03 4.59
CA GLN A 51 1.88 16.77 5.81
C GLN A 51 1.28 15.87 6.90
N VAL A 52 0.49 14.87 6.51
CA VAL A 52 -0.15 13.95 7.45
C VAL A 52 0.85 12.91 7.97
N LEU A 53 1.73 12.40 7.11
CA LEU A 53 2.63 11.31 7.46
C LEU A 53 3.92 11.77 8.15
N CYS A 54 4.43 12.95 7.79
CA CYS A 54 5.77 13.41 8.15
C CYS A 54 5.78 14.74 8.90
N ALA A 55 6.91 15.03 9.55
CA ALA A 55 7.15 16.34 10.13
C ALA A 55 7.21 17.44 9.04
N SER A 56 6.81 18.66 9.41
CA SER A 56 6.87 19.83 8.52
C SER A 56 8.27 20.04 7.94
N GLY A 57 8.33 20.48 6.68
CA GLY A 57 9.59 20.66 5.96
C GLY A 57 10.23 19.38 5.43
N THR A 58 9.57 18.22 5.59
CA THR A 58 9.97 17.01 4.87
C THR A 58 9.69 17.18 3.39
N GLU A 59 10.58 16.65 2.56
CA GLU A 59 10.35 16.54 1.12
C GLU A 59 10.46 15.08 0.71
N TRP A 60 9.77 14.73 -0.36
CA TRP A 60 9.97 13.45 -1.00
C TRP A 60 11.42 13.35 -1.54
N ILE A 61 12.03 12.16 -1.63
CA ILE A 61 13.39 11.96 -2.22
C ILE A 61 13.35 11.43 -3.67
N TRP A 62 13.96 12.15 -4.65
CA TRP A 62 14.01 11.80 -6.09
C TRP A 62 15.16 10.83 -6.32
N HIS A 63 14.92 9.77 -7.09
CA HIS A 63 15.99 8.96 -7.66
C HIS A 63 15.76 8.84 -9.17
N LYS A 64 16.72 9.33 -9.97
CA LYS A 64 16.81 9.15 -11.44
C LYS A 64 15.45 9.22 -12.16
N ASP A 65 14.72 10.32 -11.95
CA ASP A 65 13.45 10.64 -12.62
C ASP A 65 12.23 9.74 -12.32
N GLU A 66 12.31 8.85 -11.33
CA GLU A 66 11.16 8.09 -10.81
C GLU A 66 10.72 8.56 -9.40
N GLN A 67 9.41 8.48 -9.16
CA GLN A 67 8.74 8.90 -7.94
C GLN A 67 8.94 7.91 -6.78
N LYS A 68 8.78 8.35 -5.53
CA LYS A 68 9.86 8.79 -4.64
C LYS A 68 9.61 8.18 -3.27
N CYS A 69 10.65 7.83 -2.54
CA CYS A 69 10.47 7.28 -1.20
C CYS A 69 10.37 8.40 -0.14
N LEU A 70 9.52 8.23 0.88
CA LEU A 70 9.66 8.93 2.16
C LEU A 70 10.63 8.17 3.04
N LYS A 71 11.41 8.86 3.87
CA LYS A 71 12.21 8.18 4.88
C LYS A 71 11.38 7.98 6.13
N THR A 72 11.30 6.75 6.61
CA THR A 72 10.57 6.42 7.84
C THR A 72 11.04 7.28 9.03
N LYS A 73 12.31 7.72 9.05
CA LYS A 73 12.84 8.61 10.10
C LYS A 73 12.09 9.94 10.23
N THR A 74 11.56 10.50 9.12
CA THR A 74 10.86 11.80 9.10
C THR A 74 9.40 11.70 9.53
N MET A 75 8.88 10.48 9.72
CA MET A 75 7.51 10.25 10.18
C MET A 75 7.35 10.49 11.69
N SER A 76 6.14 10.87 12.08
CA SER A 76 5.72 10.94 13.49
C SER A 76 5.77 9.54 14.14
N ALA A 77 5.74 9.48 15.48
CA ALA A 77 5.78 8.21 16.20
C ALA A 77 4.54 7.34 15.92
N SER A 78 3.35 7.95 15.83
CA SER A 78 2.10 7.23 15.50
C SER A 78 2.13 6.68 14.08
N THR A 79 2.57 7.48 13.10
CA THR A 79 2.70 7.06 11.71
C THR A 79 3.71 5.92 11.54
N LYS A 80 4.82 5.95 12.30
CA LYS A 80 5.80 4.83 12.34
C LYS A 80 5.16 3.54 12.83
N GLY A 81 4.34 3.60 13.89
CA GLY A 81 3.63 2.43 14.41
C GLY A 81 2.74 1.77 13.35
N TRP A 82 1.93 2.56 12.65
CA TRP A 82 1.11 2.06 11.54
C TRP A 82 1.93 1.54 10.36
N SER A 83 3.03 2.20 10.03
CA SER A 83 3.96 1.74 8.99
C SER A 83 4.55 0.36 9.31
N TYR A 84 4.89 0.08 10.58
CA TYR A 84 5.35 -1.25 10.98
C TYR A 84 4.27 -2.31 10.79
N PHE A 85 3.04 -2.03 11.19
CA PHE A 85 1.92 -2.93 10.98
C PHE A 85 1.72 -3.23 9.48
N LEU A 86 1.66 -2.19 8.67
CA LEU A 86 1.48 -2.29 7.22
C LEU A 86 2.60 -3.11 6.58
N ASN A 87 3.87 -2.82 6.91
CA ASN A 87 5.03 -3.55 6.41
C ASN A 87 5.11 -5.01 6.88
N ALA A 88 4.48 -5.37 8.00
CA ALA A 88 4.52 -6.71 8.57
C ALA A 88 3.31 -7.59 8.18
N ARG A 89 2.21 -6.99 7.69
CA ARG A 89 0.93 -7.68 7.49
C ARG A 89 0.27 -7.44 6.13
N LEU A 90 0.41 -6.25 5.56
CA LEU A 90 -0.33 -5.86 4.35
C LEU A 90 0.58 -5.77 3.12
N MET A 91 1.73 -5.10 3.27
CA MET A 91 2.74 -4.98 2.21
C MET A 91 4.10 -5.39 2.74
N LEU A 92 4.35 -6.70 2.75
CA LEU A 92 5.60 -7.27 3.22
C LEU A 92 6.80 -6.66 2.48
N VAL A 93 7.77 -6.16 3.25
CA VAL A 93 9.02 -5.61 2.72
C VAL A 93 10.20 -6.06 3.58
N SER A 94 11.35 -6.22 2.93
CA SER A 94 12.63 -6.48 3.60
C SER A 94 13.28 -5.20 4.14
N HIS A 95 12.92 -4.03 3.60
CA HIS A 95 13.51 -2.75 3.95
C HIS A 95 12.45 -1.79 4.50
N HIS A 96 12.67 -1.32 5.73
CA HIS A 96 11.74 -0.44 6.46
C HIS A 96 12.19 1.01 6.55
N SER A 97 13.36 1.34 6.00
CA SER A 97 13.91 2.72 6.05
C SER A 97 13.17 3.68 5.13
N ASP A 98 12.58 3.14 4.07
CA ASP A 98 12.04 3.87 2.93
C ASP A 98 10.62 3.40 2.66
N ILE A 99 9.72 4.35 2.41
CA ILE A 99 8.30 4.13 2.15
C ILE A 99 8.03 4.56 0.72
N THR A 100 7.58 3.62 -0.11
CA THR A 100 7.23 3.87 -1.52
C THR A 100 5.92 4.66 -1.61
N PRO A 101 5.62 5.32 -2.75
CA PRO A 101 4.35 6.03 -2.95
C PRO A 101 3.12 5.18 -2.63
N ASP A 102 3.02 3.98 -3.18
CA ASP A 102 1.89 3.05 -2.92
C ASP A 102 1.69 2.78 -1.42
N ARG A 103 2.80 2.61 -0.67
CA ARG A 103 2.74 2.41 0.78
C ARG A 103 2.37 3.67 1.53
N ALA A 104 2.82 4.83 1.08
CA ALA A 104 2.43 6.10 1.66
C ALA A 104 0.93 6.37 1.46
N ILE A 105 0.39 6.06 0.28
CA ILE A 105 -1.04 6.17 -0.05
C ILE A 105 -1.87 5.27 0.89
N LEU A 106 -1.53 3.98 0.99
CA LEU A 106 -2.27 3.06 1.86
C LEU A 106 -2.14 3.46 3.34
N LEU A 107 -0.97 3.91 3.77
CA LEU A 107 -0.75 4.38 5.14
C LEU A 107 -1.55 5.65 5.44
N TYR A 108 -1.61 6.57 4.50
CA TYR A 108 -2.42 7.79 4.59
C TYR A 108 -3.91 7.45 4.71
N ALA A 109 -4.43 6.59 3.83
CA ALA A 109 -5.81 6.13 3.89
C ALA A 109 -6.12 5.48 5.25
N THR A 110 -5.25 4.59 5.73
CA THR A 110 -5.39 3.96 7.06
C THR A 110 -5.47 4.97 8.20
N ILE A 111 -4.73 6.08 8.12
CA ILE A 111 -4.71 7.12 9.16
C ILE A 111 -5.94 8.03 9.07
N LYS A 112 -6.43 8.31 7.87
CA LYS A 112 -7.58 9.20 7.65
C LYS A 112 -8.93 8.50 7.86
N GLY A 113 -8.98 7.18 7.64
CA GLY A 113 -10.21 6.39 7.66
C GLY A 113 -10.80 6.35 6.27
#